data_AF-A0A4Q6AQ99-F1
#
_entry.id   AF-A0A4Q6AQ99-F1
#
_cell.length_a   1.000
_cell.length_b   1.000
_cell.length_c   1.000
_cell.angle_alpha   90.00
_cell.angle_beta   90.00
_cell.angle_gamma   90.00
#
_symmetry.space_group_name_H-M   'P 1'
#
loop_
_entity.id
_entity.type
_entity.pdbx_description
1 polymer ?
#
loop_
_entity_poly.entity_id
_entity_poly.type
_entity_poly.pdbx_seq_one_letter_code
_entity_poly.pdbx_strand_id
1 'polypeptide(L)' 'MANKSFFNFSKPNKSPSTALNAAQAPAYDLGPKGILAQLVSTGTISDSFYSKANDQFKMFLENANQV' A
#
# COMPACT_ATOMS: atom_id res chain seq x y z
N MET A 1 22.97 14.65 28.45
CA MET A 1 23.35 14.48 27.04
C MET A 1 23.03 13.05 26.63
N ALA A 2 22.19 12.82 25.61
CA ALA A 2 21.83 11.47 25.17
C ALA A 2 23.06 10.73 24.63
N ASN A 3 23.27 9.48 25.07
CA ASN A 3 24.42 8.67 24.69
C ASN A 3 24.24 8.16 23.24
N LYS A 4 24.99 8.76 22.31
CA LYS A 4 24.87 8.49 20.86
C LYS A 4 25.19 7.04 20.47
N SER A 5 25.86 6.26 21.34
CA SER A 5 26.13 4.84 21.08
C SER A 5 24.89 3.95 21.18
N PHE A 6 23.94 4.31 22.05
CA PHE A 6 22.70 3.56 22.25
C PHE A 6 21.60 3.96 21.25
N PHE A 7 21.66 5.18 20.72
CA PHE A 7 20.72 5.70 19.73
C PHE A 7 21.33 5.81 18.33
N ASN A 8 22.34 4.98 18.02
CA ASN A 8 22.85 4.86 16.67
C ASN A 8 21.83 4.07 15.83
N PHE A 9 20.71 4.71 15.50
CA PHE A 9 19.77 4.23 14.50
C PHE A 9 20.55 4.15 13.19
N SER A 10 21.12 2.98 12.90
CA SER A 10 21.49 2.62 11.54
C SER A 10 20.28 2.95 10.69
N LYS A 11 20.40 3.93 9.80
CA LYS A 11 19.31 4.32 8.90
C LYS A 11 18.87 3.02 8.23
N PRO A 12 17.66 2.49 8.49
CA PRO A 12 17.24 1.28 7.85
C PRO A 12 17.38 1.53 6.35
N ASN A 13 18.08 0.64 5.67
CA ASN A 13 18.25 0.69 4.22
C ASN A 13 16.84 0.50 3.64
N LYS A 14 16.12 1.61 3.46
CA LYS A 14 14.73 1.60 3.01
C LYS A 14 14.78 1.13 1.57
N SER A 15 14.11 0.01 1.27
CA SER A 15 13.97 -0.45 -0.11
C SER A 15 13.43 0.71 -0.95
N PRO A 16 14.02 0.97 -2.14
CA PRO A 16 13.58 2.07 -2.97
C PRO A 16 12.09 1.92 -3.30
N SER A 17 11.40 3.05 -3.31
CA SER A 17 10.01 3.13 -3.73
C SER A 17 9.86 2.57 -5.13
N THR A 18 8.85 1.74 -5.37
CA THR A 18 8.59 1.15 -6.69
C THR A 18 7.44 1.84 -7.43
N ALA A 19 6.62 2.65 -6.74
CA ALA A 19 5.50 3.39 -7.33
C ALA A 19 5.25 4.73 -6.61
N LEU A 20 4.28 5.51 -7.11
CA LEU A 20 3.70 6.68 -6.43
C LEU A 20 2.25 6.37 -6.03
N ASN A 21 1.80 6.89 -4.89
CA ASN A 21 0.39 6.78 -4.47
C ASN A 21 -0.49 7.88 -5.11
N ALA A 22 -1.80 7.85 -4.81
CA ALA A 22 -2.77 8.83 -5.30
C ALA A 22 -2.41 10.29 -4.94
N ALA A 23 -1.66 10.51 -3.86
CA ALA A 23 -1.19 11.83 -3.41
C ALA A 23 0.21 12.19 -3.96
N GLN A 24 0.71 11.47 -4.96
CA GLN A 24 2.05 11.66 -5.57
C GLN A 24 3.23 11.45 -4.61
N ALA A 25 3.01 10.73 -3.52
CA ALA A 25 4.05 10.36 -2.57
C ALA A 25 4.64 8.97 -2.90
N PRO A 26 5.91 8.70 -2.58
CA PRO A 26 6.57 7.42 -2.82
C PRO A 26 5.88 6.26 -2.08
N ALA A 27 5.54 5.21 -2.82
CA ALA A 27 4.86 4.00 -2.37
C ALA A 27 5.45 2.71 -3.00
N TYR A 28 4.90 1.57 -2.59
CA TYR A 28 5.28 0.27 -3.12
C TYR A 28 4.15 -0.33 -3.95
N ASP A 29 4.51 -0.83 -5.13
CA ASP A 29 3.62 -1.65 -5.93
C ASP A 29 3.43 -3.03 -5.27
N LEU A 30 2.19 -3.39 -5.00
CA LEU A 30 1.80 -4.64 -4.35
C LEU A 30 1.62 -5.79 -5.35
N GLY A 31 1.53 -5.48 -6.65
CA GLY A 31 1.14 -6.43 -7.68
C GLY A 31 -0.31 -6.93 -7.53
N PRO A 32 -0.84 -7.68 -8.51
CA PRO A 32 -2.26 -8.00 -8.58
C PRO A 32 -2.73 -8.87 -7.40
N LYS A 33 -1.93 -9.86 -7.00
CA LYS A 33 -2.24 -10.74 -5.86
C LYS A 33 -2.22 -9.99 -4.52
N GLY A 34 -1.31 -9.04 -4.34
CA GLY A 34 -1.22 -8.23 -3.12
C GLY A 34 -2.41 -7.27 -2.99
N ILE A 35 -2.83 -6.68 -4.11
CA ILE A 35 -4.03 -5.83 -4.17
C ILE A 35 -5.28 -6.63 -3.80
N LEU A 36 -5.46 -7.83 -4.36
CA LEU A 36 -6.60 -8.70 -4.01
C LEU A 36 -6.60 -9.10 -2.53
N ALA A 37 -5.44 -9.46 -1.99
CA ALA A 37 -5.31 -9.80 -0.57
C ALA A 37 -5.67 -8.61 0.33
N GLN A 38 -5.25 -7.39 -0.05
CA GLN A 38 -5.62 -6.18 0.66
C GLN A 38 -7.13 -5.93 0.62
N LEU A 39 -7.75 -6.00 -0.57
CA LEU A 39 -9.19 -5.77 -0.72
C LEU A 39 -10.04 -6.77 0.09
N VAL A 40 -9.64 -8.05 0.11
CA VAL A 40 -10.34 -9.07 0.90
C VAL A 40 -10.14 -8.85 2.40
N SER A 41 -8.93 -8.48 2.83
CA SER A 41 -8.60 -8.30 4.26
C SER A 41 -9.19 -7.03 4.86
N THR A 42 -9.31 -5.95 4.10
CA THR A 42 -9.94 -4.72 4.59
C THR A 42 -11.47 -4.81 4.59
N GLY A 43 -12.06 -5.79 3.87
CA GLY A 43 -13.51 -6.00 3.84
C GLY A 43 -14.30 -4.81 3.26
N THR A 44 -13.62 -3.87 2.62
CA THR A 44 -14.17 -2.62 2.10
C THR A 44 -14.51 -2.83 0.63
N ILE A 45 -15.69 -3.37 0.36
CA ILE A 45 -16.44 -3.10 -0.87
C ILE A 45 -17.60 -2.18 -0.46
N SER A 46 -17.23 -1.07 0.16
CA SER A 46 -18.15 -0.10 0.74
C SER A 46 -17.52 1.28 0.65
N ASP A 47 -18.36 2.32 0.57
CA ASP A 47 -17.88 3.69 0.50
C ASP A 47 -17.06 4.02 1.75
N SER A 48 -15.82 4.49 1.53
CA SER A 48 -14.89 4.92 2.56
C SER A 48 -14.55 6.40 2.37
N PHE A 49 -13.86 7.00 3.34
CA PHE A 49 -13.49 8.40 3.28
C PHE A 49 -12.62 8.76 2.06
N TYR A 50 -11.80 7.81 1.57
CA TYR A 50 -10.84 8.03 0.49
C TYR A 50 -11.19 7.31 -0.82
N SER A 51 -12.22 6.46 -0.83
CA SER A 51 -12.55 5.67 -2.03
C SER A 51 -14.00 5.20 -2.03
N LYS A 52 -14.57 5.08 -3.23
CA LYS A 52 -15.94 4.59 -3.46
C LYS A 52 -15.96 3.07 -3.62
N ALA A 53 -17.06 2.45 -3.21
CA ALA A 53 -17.27 1.00 -3.32
C ALA A 53 -17.13 0.50 -4.77
N ASN A 54 -17.68 1.24 -5.73
CA ASN A 54 -17.62 0.88 -7.14
C ASN A 54 -16.19 0.90 -7.70
N ASP A 55 -15.36 1.85 -7.26
CA ASP A 55 -13.97 1.95 -7.71
C ASP A 55 -13.15 0.76 -7.16
N GLN A 56 -13.37 0.40 -5.90
CA GLN A 56 -12.77 -0.77 -5.27
C GLN A 56 -13.20 -2.08 -5.97
N PHE A 57 -14.50 -2.19 -6.31
CA PHE A 57 -15.03 -3.36 -7.01
C PHE A 57 -14.47 -3.49 -8.43
N LYS A 58 -14.34 -2.37 -9.15
CA LYS A 58 -13.70 -2.35 -10.46
C LYS A 58 -12.23 -2.78 -10.38
N MET A 59 -11.48 -2.25 -9.41
CA MET A 59 -10.11 -2.69 -9.14
C MET A 59 -10.04 -4.19 -8.84
N PHE A 60 -10.98 -4.73 -8.07
CA PHE A 60 -11.03 -6.16 -7.78
C PHE A 60 -11.17 -7.00 -9.06
N LEU A 61 -12.12 -6.67 -9.94
CA LEU A 61 -12.34 -7.40 -11.19
C LEU A 61 -11.14 -7.31 -12.14
N GLU A 62 -10.54 -6.12 -12.26
CA GLU A 62 -9.36 -5.92 -13.12
C GLU A 62 -8.17 -6.76 -12.65
N ASN A 63 -7.92 -6.82 -11.35
CA ASN A 63 -6.82 -7.59 -10.78
C ASN A 63 -7.11 -9.09 -10.71
N ALA A 64 -8.37 -9.50 -10.55
CA ALA A 64 -8.77 -10.91 -10.56
C ALA A 64 -8.52 -11.58 -11.92
N ASN A 65 -8.64 -10.84 -13.02
CA ASN A 65 -8.34 -11.34 -14.37
C ASN A 65 -6.83 -11.45 -14.66
N GLN A 66 -5.97 -10.96 -13.78
CA GLN A 66 -4.51 -10.92 -13.94
C GLN A 66 -3.77 -11.92 -13.05
N VAL A 67 -4.49 -12.70 -12.24
CA VAL A 67 -3.97 -13.76 -11.36
C VAL A 67 -4.37 -15.11 -11.90
#